data_AF-A0A2R6MAI7-F1
#
_entry.id   AF-A0A2R6MAI7-F1
#
_cell.length_a   1.000
_cell.length_b   1.000
_cell.length_c   1.000
_cell.angle_alpha   90.00
_cell.angle_beta   90.00
_cell.angle_gamma   90.00
#
_symmetry.space_group_name_H-M   'P 1'
#
loop_
_entity.id
_entity.type
_entity.pdbx_description
1 polymer ?
#
loop_
_entity_poly.entity_id
_entity_poly.type
_entity_poly.pdbx_seq_one_letter_code
_entity_poly.pdbx_strand_id
1 'polypeptide(L)' 'MANQVTRTYVASIRNHQQVRADLDSLGFAASKLWNIARWTCDRIWDETGTIPDHGTLKAYLK' A
#
# COMPACT_ATOMS: atom_id res chain seq x y z
N MET A 1 -20.96 25.72 6.09
CA MET A 1 -21.45 24.37 5.73
C MET A 1 -20.23 23.53 5.36
N ALA A 2 -19.91 22.48 6.12
CA ALA A 2 -18.78 21.60 5.81
C ALA A 2 -19.19 20.59 4.72
N ASN A 3 -18.36 20.43 3.69
CA ASN A 3 -18.62 19.50 2.60
C ASN A 3 -18.47 18.06 3.13
N GLN A 4 -19.57 17.34 3.27
CA GLN A 4 -19.57 15.97 3.79
C GLN A 4 -19.04 15.03 2.68
N VAL A 5 -17.76 14.65 2.77
CA VAL A 5 -17.13 13.72 1.83
C VAL A 5 -17.16 12.31 2.41
N THR A 6 -17.83 11.39 1.73
CA THR A 6 -17.72 9.96 2.05
C THR A 6 -16.37 9.45 1.55
N ARG A 7 -15.43 9.21 2.47
CA ARG A 7 -14.08 8.74 2.15
C ARG A 7 -13.94 7.22 2.07
N THR A 8 -14.91 6.49 2.61
CA THR A 8 -14.83 5.03 2.73
C THR A 8 -16.18 4.40 2.43
N TYR A 9 -16.18 3.38 1.57
CA TYR A 9 -17.32 2.52 1.31
C TYR A 9 -17.06 1.13 1.88
N VAL A 10 -18.06 0.55 2.54
CA VAL A 10 -18.02 -0.82 3.06
C VAL A 10 -19.05 -1.64 2.29
N ALA A 11 -18.62 -2.75 1.70
CA ALA A 11 -19.47 -3.64 0.93
C ALA A 11 -19.04 -5.11 1.09
N SER A 12 -19.96 -6.03 0.80
CA SER A 12 -19.72 -7.48 0.88
C SER A 12 -19.54 -8.10 -0.51
N ILE A 13 -18.56 -8.98 -0.64
CA ILE A 13 -18.31 -9.73 -1.88
C ILE A 13 -19.23 -10.95 -1.93
N ARG A 14 -20.15 -10.98 -2.90
CA ARG A 14 -21.13 -12.06 -3.04
C ARG A 14 -20.52 -13.37 -3.54
N ASN A 15 -19.48 -13.29 -4.36
CA ASN A 15 -18.80 -14.42 -4.99
C ASN A 15 -17.40 -14.67 -4.40
N HIS A 16 -17.22 -14.43 -3.09
CA HIS A 16 -15.91 -14.48 -2.43
C HIS A 16 -15.11 -15.76 -2.74
N GLN A 17 -15.76 -16.92 -2.75
CA GLN A 17 -15.11 -18.20 -3.06
C GLN A 17 -14.43 -18.23 -4.44
N GLN A 18 -14.96 -17.50 -5.42
CA GLN A 18 -14.41 -17.47 -6.78
C GLN A 18 -13.20 -16.53 -6.91
N VAL A 19 -13.15 -15.47 -6.09
CA VAL A 19 -12.12 -14.43 -6.19
C VAL A 19 -11.06 -14.49 -5.07
N ARG A 20 -11.28 -15.37 -4.07
CA ARG A 20 -10.43 -15.46 -2.88
C ARG A 20 -8.95 -15.62 -3.22
N ALA A 21 -8.61 -16.54 -4.12
CA ALA A 21 -7.21 -16.81 -4.46
C ALA A 21 -6.51 -15.58 -5.06
N ASP A 22 -7.19 -14.86 -5.95
CA ASP A 22 -6.66 -13.63 -6.55
C ASP A 22 -6.53 -12.52 -5.51
N LEU A 23 -7.51 -12.38 -4.60
CA LEU A 23 -7.44 -11.42 -3.49
C LEU A 23 -6.30 -11.75 -2.52
N ASP A 24 -6.09 -13.02 -2.19
CA ASP A 24 -5.00 -13.47 -1.33
C ASP A 24 -3.63 -13.18 -2.00
N SER A 25 -3.52 -13.42 -3.31
CA SER A 25 -2.32 -13.10 -4.10
C SER A 25 -2.03 -11.59 -4.12
N LEU A 26 -3.05 -10.77 -4.37
CA LEU A 26 -2.95 -9.31 -4.33
C LEU A 26 -2.57 -8.81 -2.93
N GLY A 27 -3.19 -9.37 -1.89
CA GLY A 27 -2.87 -9.07 -0.49
C GLY A 27 -1.41 -9.35 -0.17
N PHE A 28 -0.90 -10.51 -0.57
CA PHE A 28 0.50 -10.87 -0.39
C PHE A 28 1.45 -9.92 -1.12
N ALA A 29 1.18 -9.61 -2.39
CA ALA A 29 1.99 -8.68 -3.18
C ALA A 29 2.01 -7.27 -2.56
N ALA A 30 0.85 -6.77 -2.14
CA ALA A 30 0.73 -5.47 -1.48
C ALA A 30 1.48 -5.43 -0.15
N SER A 31 1.36 -6.46 0.69
CA SER A 31 2.10 -6.55 1.95
C SER A 31 3.62 -6.57 1.74
N LYS A 32 4.10 -7.29 0.72
CA LYS A 32 5.53 -7.30 0.37
C LYS A 32 6.02 -5.91 -0.01
N LEU A 33 5.30 -5.23 -0.90
CA LEU A 33 5.64 -3.87 -1.34
C LEU A 33 5.65 -2.90 -0.16
N TRP A 34 4.63 -2.96 0.71
CA TRP A 34 4.56 -2.13 1.90
C TRP A 34 5.76 -2.32 2.84
N ASN A 35 6.14 -3.57 3.10
CA ASN A 35 7.26 -3.87 3.98
C ASN A 35 8.59 -3.37 3.41
N ILE A 36 8.84 -3.58 2.11
CA ILE A 36 10.07 -3.10 1.45
C ILE A 36 10.08 -1.57 1.42
N ALA A 37 8.96 -0.93 1.07
CA ALA A 37 8.84 0.52 1.02
C ALA A 37 9.12 1.14 2.39
N ARG A 38 8.48 0.62 3.44
CA ARG A 38 8.67 1.08 4.82
C ARG A 38 10.12 0.93 5.26
N TRP A 39 10.70 -0.27 5.08
CA TRP A 39 12.10 -0.51 5.44
C TRP A 39 13.06 0.43 4.69
N THR A 40 12.80 0.71 3.42
CA THR A 40 13.62 1.63 2.60
C THR A 40 13.49 3.07 3.08
N CYS A 41 12.26 3.53 3.38
CA CYS A 41 12.02 4.86 3.94
C CYS A 41 12.76 5.05 5.26
N ASP A 42 12.64 4.09 6.18
CA ASP A 42 13.26 4.17 7.51
C ASP A 42 14.79 4.33 7.37
N ARG A 43 15.42 3.56 6.48
CA ARG A 43 16.86 3.66 6.23
C ARG A 43 17.30 4.99 5.63
N ILE A 44 16.61 5.45 4.59
CA ILE A 44 16.95 6.73 3.95
C ILE A 44 16.76 7.87 4.96
N TRP A 45 15.72 7.80 5.79
CA TRP A 45 15.50 8.76 6.85
C TRP A 45 16.63 8.76 7.88
N ASP A 46 17.02 7.58 8.37
CA ASP A 46 18.11 7.44 9.35
C ASP A 46 19.46 7.95 8.80
N GLU A 47 19.71 7.77 7.51
CA GLU A 47 20.96 8.17 6.86
C GLU A 47 20.98 9.66 6.44
N THR A 48 19.84 10.24 6.04
CA THR A 48 19.79 11.57 5.39
C THR A 48 18.94 12.61 6.14
N GLY A 49 18.10 12.19 7.07
CA GLY A 49 17.08 13.03 7.71
C GLY A 49 15.93 13.43 6.78
N THR A 50 15.78 12.77 5.62
CA THR A 50 14.74 13.08 4.63
C THR A 50 13.94 11.84 4.23
N ILE A 51 12.63 12.02 3.98
CA ILE A 51 11.78 10.94 3.48
C ILE A 51 11.89 10.94 1.95
N PRO A 52 12.18 9.78 1.32
CA PRO A 52 12.25 9.68 -0.13
C PRO A 52 10.88 9.95 -0.78
N ASP A 53 10.91 10.58 -1.96
CA ASP A 53 9.69 10.78 -2.73
C ASP A 53 9.21 9.48 -3.40
N HIS A 54 7.99 9.50 -3.91
CA HIS A 54 7.35 8.33 -4.54
C HIS A 54 8.11 7.77 -5.75
N GLY A 55 8.83 8.61 -6.51
CA GLY A 55 9.63 8.19 -7.65
C GLY A 55 10.84 7.40 -7.22
N THR A 56 11.56 7.90 -6.21
CA THR A 56 12.67 7.20 -5.56
C THR A 56 12.22 5.85 -5.01
N LEU A 57 11.12 5.80 -4.27
CA LEU A 57 10.56 4.55 -3.74
C LEU A 57 10.20 3.54 -4.84
N LYS A 58 9.55 3.98 -5.92
CA LYS A 58 9.20 3.10 -7.05
C LYS A 58 10.43 2.49 -7.73
N ALA A 59 11.56 3.21 -7.77
CA ALA A 59 12.78 2.69 -8.37
C ALA A 59 13.35 1.48 -7.60
N TYR A 60 13.17 1.45 -6.27
CA TYR A 60 13.58 0.34 -5.40
C TYR A 60 12.58 -0.83 -5.38
N LEU A 61 11.30 -0.57 -5.70
CA LEU A 61 10.20 -1.53 -5.61
C LEU A 61 9.95 -2.33 -6.91
N LYS A 62 10.90 -2.34 -7.85
CA LYS A 62 10.76 -3.05 -9.13
C LYS A 62 10.57 -4.56 -8.97
#